data_AF-A0A3D3MME6-F1
#
_entry.id   AF-A0A3D3MME6-F1
#
_cell.length_a   1.000
_cell.length_b   1.000
_cell.length_c   1.000
_cell.angle_alpha   90.00
_cell.angle_beta   90.00
_cell.angle_gamma   90.00
#
_symmetry.space_group_name_H-M   'P 1'
#
loop_
_entity.id
_entity.type
_entity.pdbx_description
1 polymer ?
#
loop_
_entity_poly.entity_id
_entity_poly.type
_entity_poly.pdbx_seq_one_letter_code
_entity_poly.pdbx_strand_id
1 'polypeptide(L)'
;MRIFIQVLFIINFLSGLGIAISILLLLLKKVIYYPPNTINEAKEKSSKYLSIFGICLSLSTICTLGSKAFIKQDFQKTLKENKIILLEINGFPFAQEDAADLFTKFEDDPGRFHCESYLGYITFENNESIPIEVIQHCYEENKYIIVSKKYAIDTTIGMITTSKFNYIKK
;
A
#
# COMPACT_ATOMS: atom_id res chain seq x y z
N MET A 1 -6.87 -0.43 -15.30
CA MET A 1 -6.07 -0.37 -14.06
C MET A 1 -6.48 -1.41 -13.03
N ARG A 2 -7.76 -1.48 -12.64
CA ARG A 2 -8.28 -2.43 -11.63
C ARG A 2 -7.88 -3.90 -11.83
N ILE A 3 -8.10 -4.46 -13.03
CA ILE A 3 -7.76 -5.86 -13.34
C ILE A 3 -6.26 -6.10 -13.17
N PHE A 4 -5.43 -5.16 -13.63
CA PHE A 4 -3.98 -5.27 -13.53
C PHE A 4 -3.49 -5.27 -12.07
N ILE A 5 -4.02 -4.37 -11.23
CA ILE A 5 -3.70 -4.34 -9.78
C ILE A 5 -4.16 -5.64 -9.10
N GLN A 6 -5.32 -6.18 -9.47
CA GLN A 6 -5.79 -7.47 -8.95
C GLN A 6 -4.86 -8.62 -9.33
N VAL A 7 -4.37 -8.66 -10.58
CA VAL A 7 -3.40 -9.66 -11.03
C VAL A 7 -2.10 -9.55 -10.24
N LEU A 8 -1.57 -8.33 -10.02
CA LEU A 8 -0.38 -8.13 -9.20
C LEU A 8 -0.58 -8.59 -7.76
N PHE A 9 -1.76 -8.34 -7.18
CA PHE A 9 -2.09 -8.81 -5.84
C PHE A 9 -2.11 -10.34 -5.75
N ILE A 10 -2.69 -11.03 -6.73
CA ILE A 10 -2.70 -12.50 -6.79
C ILE A 10 -1.28 -13.05 -6.91
N ILE A 11 -0.45 -12.47 -7.77
CA ILE A 11 0.96 -12.87 -7.91
C ILE A 11 1.70 -12.68 -6.59
N ASN A 12 1.47 -11.55 -5.91
CA ASN A 12 2.08 -11.28 -4.60
C ASN A 12 1.66 -12.32 -3.56
N PHE A 13 0.37 -12.65 -3.50
CA PHE A 13 -0.18 -13.65 -2.58
C PHE A 13 0.44 -15.05 -2.81
N LEU A 14 0.48 -15.51 -4.07
CA LEU A 14 1.10 -16.79 -4.42
C LEU A 14 2.60 -16.82 -4.11
N SER A 15 3.29 -15.71 -4.36
CA SER A 15 4.71 -15.56 -4.04
C SER A 15 4.94 -15.62 -2.52
N GLY A 16 4.10 -14.95 -1.72
CA GLY A 16 4.14 -14.99 -0.27
C GLY A 16 3.96 -16.41 0.29
N LEU A 17 3.03 -17.19 -0.28
CA LEU A 17 2.88 -18.61 0.06
C LEU A 17 4.14 -19.42 -0.29
N GLY A 18 4.73 -19.19 -1.46
CA GLY A 18 5.98 -19.83 -1.88
C GLY A 18 7.14 -19.54 -0.91
N ILE A 19 7.24 -18.31 -0.42
CA ILE A 19 8.20 -17.90 0.62
C ILE A 19 7.98 -18.71 1.90
N ALA A 20 6.75 -18.73 2.41
CA ALA A 20 6.40 -19.42 3.66
C ALA A 20 6.71 -20.92 3.59
N ILE A 21 6.33 -21.58 2.49
CA ILE A 21 6.60 -23.01 2.26
C ILE A 21 8.12 -23.26 2.19
N SER A 22 8.86 -22.41 1.47
CA SER A 22 10.31 -22.57 1.33
C SER A 22 11.04 -22.42 2.67
N ILE A 23 10.62 -21.46 3.51
CA ILE A 23 11.15 -21.30 4.87
C ILE A 23 10.84 -22.53 5.72
N LEU A 24 9.59 -23.01 5.70
CA LEU A 24 9.18 -24.20 6.46
C LEU A 24 10.06 -25.41 6.12
N LEU A 25 10.29 -25.65 4.82
CA LEU A 25 11.12 -26.76 4.36
C LEU A 25 12.60 -26.60 4.75
N LEU A 26 13.14 -25.38 4.71
CA LEU A 26 14.50 -25.09 5.18
C LEU A 26 14.65 -25.29 6.70
N LEU A 27 13.64 -24.91 7.49
CA LEU A 27 13.66 -25.07 8.95
C LEU A 27 13.50 -26.53 9.37
N LEU A 28 12.58 -27.29 8.76
CA LEU A 28 12.41 -28.73 9.03
C LEU A 28 13.71 -29.50 8.81
N LYS A 29 14.48 -29.14 7.78
CA LYS A 29 15.78 -29.75 7.50
C LYS A 29 16.86 -29.43 8.55
N LYS A 30 16.89 -28.22 9.10
CA LYS A 30 17.89 -27.84 10.13
C LYS A 30 17.78 -28.68 11.41
N VAL A 31 16.62 -29.28 11.67
CA VAL A 31 16.34 -30.08 12.88
C VAL A 31 16.75 -31.55 12.72
N ILE A 32 17.02 -32.02 11.49
CA ILE A 32 17.31 -33.44 11.19
C ILE A 32 18.82 -33.61 10.92
N TYR A 33 19.48 -34.48 11.69
CA TYR A 33 20.87 -34.88 11.41
C TYR A 33 20.94 -35.65 10.08
N TYR A 34 21.77 -35.19 9.15
CA TYR A 34 21.99 -35.87 7.87
C TYR A 34 23.22 -36.79 7.95
N PRO A 35 23.07 -38.12 7.76
CA PRO A 35 24.22 -39.01 7.70
C PRO A 35 25.11 -38.70 6.48
N PRO A 36 26.44 -38.97 6.56
CA PRO A 36 27.42 -38.53 5.56
C PRO A 36 27.11 -38.90 4.10
N ASN A 37 26.48 -40.07 3.90
CA ASN A 37 26.07 -40.59 2.60
C ASN A 37 24.93 -39.79 1.93
N THR A 38 24.20 -38.95 2.66
CA THR A 38 23.07 -38.15 2.15
C THR A 38 23.33 -36.65 2.16
N ILE A 39 24.49 -36.21 2.65
CA ILE A 39 24.84 -34.78 2.82
C ILE A 39 24.78 -34.01 1.48
N ASN A 40 25.29 -34.59 0.39
CA ASN A 40 25.31 -33.91 -0.91
C ASN A 40 23.91 -33.72 -1.48
N GLU A 41 23.06 -34.74 -1.40
CA GLU A 41 21.65 -34.64 -1.82
C GLU A 41 20.88 -33.64 -0.93
N ALA A 42 21.18 -33.64 0.36
CA ALA A 42 20.56 -32.70 1.30
C ALA A 42 20.91 -31.25 0.95
N LYS A 43 22.18 -30.99 0.59
CA LYS A 43 22.70 -29.70 0.16
C LYS A 43 22.10 -29.24 -1.17
N GLU A 44 21.98 -30.14 -2.16
CA GLU A 44 21.37 -29.81 -3.45
C GLU A 44 19.89 -29.42 -3.30
N LYS A 45 19.11 -30.20 -2.52
CA LYS A 45 17.71 -29.86 -2.22
C LYS A 45 17.59 -28.53 -1.48
N SER A 46 18.48 -28.25 -0.53
CA SER A 46 18.52 -26.96 0.18
C SER A 46 18.79 -25.80 -0.77
N SER A 47 19.71 -25.97 -1.73
CA SER A 47 20.01 -24.96 -2.75
C SER A 47 18.78 -24.67 -3.63
N LYS A 48 18.02 -25.72 -4.01
CA LYS A 48 16.77 -25.55 -4.76
C LYS A 48 15.73 -24.73 -3.99
N TYR A 49 15.50 -25.03 -2.71
CA TYR A 49 14.57 -24.25 -1.88
C TYR A 49 15.03 -22.81 -1.66
N LEU A 50 16.33 -22.58 -1.51
CA LEU A 50 16.88 -21.22 -1.41
C LEU A 50 16.67 -20.42 -2.69
N SER A 51 16.84 -21.06 -3.86
CA SER A 51 16.59 -20.45 -5.16
C SER A 51 15.10 -20.09 -5.34
N ILE A 52 14.19 -21.02 -5.04
CA ILE A 52 12.74 -20.76 -5.08
C ILE A 52 12.38 -19.61 -4.13
N PHE A 53 12.92 -19.63 -2.90
CA PHE A 53 12.74 -18.55 -1.94
C PHE A 53 13.18 -17.20 -2.52
N GLY A 54 14.36 -17.13 -3.13
CA GLY A 54 14.88 -15.88 -3.73
C GLY A 54 13.99 -15.35 -4.88
N ILE A 55 13.48 -16.25 -5.73
CA ILE A 55 12.57 -15.88 -6.82
C ILE A 55 11.23 -15.39 -6.27
N CYS A 56 10.63 -16.11 -5.33
CA CYS A 56 9.37 -15.71 -4.73
C CYS A 56 9.50 -14.39 -3.96
N LEU A 57 10.62 -14.18 -3.26
CA LEU A 57 10.89 -12.93 -2.53
C LEU A 57 11.05 -11.74 -3.46
N SER A 58 11.83 -11.89 -4.55
CA SER A 58 11.98 -10.81 -5.53
C SER A 58 10.66 -10.48 -6.23
N LEU A 59 9.89 -11.49 -6.63
CA LEU A 59 8.58 -11.31 -7.26
C LEU A 59 7.58 -10.63 -6.31
N SER A 60 7.49 -11.07 -5.06
CA SER A 60 6.63 -10.45 -4.04
C SER A 60 6.99 -8.98 -3.79
N THR A 61 8.29 -8.68 -3.71
CA THR A 61 8.79 -7.30 -3.51
C THR A 61 8.41 -6.41 -4.70
N ILE A 62 8.66 -6.87 -5.93
CA ILE A 62 8.33 -6.14 -7.16
C ILE A 62 6.82 -5.93 -7.27
N CYS A 63 6.01 -6.95 -7.01
CA CYS A 63 4.54 -6.82 -7.05
C CYS A 63 4.03 -5.83 -6.00
N THR A 64 4.60 -5.83 -4.80
CA THR A 64 4.19 -4.90 -3.72
C THR A 64 4.54 -3.45 -4.06
N LEU A 65 5.80 -3.19 -4.43
CA LEU A 65 6.25 -1.84 -4.79
C LEU A 65 5.57 -1.34 -6.07
N GLY A 66 5.49 -2.20 -7.08
CA GLY A 66 4.82 -1.91 -8.34
C GLY A 66 3.34 -1.57 -8.14
N SER A 67 2.60 -2.39 -7.38
CA SER A 67 1.18 -2.12 -7.12
C SER A 67 0.97 -0.77 -6.45
N LYS A 68 1.76 -0.42 -5.42
CA LYS A 68 1.69 0.89 -4.76
C LYS A 68 1.99 2.03 -5.73
N ALA A 69 3.00 1.89 -6.59
CA ALA A 69 3.33 2.90 -7.59
C ALA A 69 2.17 3.11 -8.60
N PHE A 70 1.57 2.03 -9.11
CA PHE A 70 0.44 2.11 -10.03
C PHE A 70 -0.81 2.70 -9.37
N ILE A 71 -1.10 2.35 -8.12
CA ILE A 71 -2.23 2.93 -7.37
C ILE A 71 -2.02 4.42 -7.16
N LYS A 72 -0.80 4.84 -6.79
CA LYS A 72 -0.44 6.26 -6.65
C LYS A 72 -0.61 7.02 -7.95
N GLN A 73 -0.16 6.45 -9.07
CA GLN A 73 -0.34 7.05 -10.39
C GLN A 73 -1.81 7.13 -10.81
N ASP A 74 -2.61 6.07 -10.59
CA ASP A 74 -4.04 6.04 -10.88
C ASP A 74 -4.78 7.12 -10.09
N PHE A 75 -4.50 7.23 -8.78
CA PHE A 75 -5.10 8.25 -7.91
C PHE A 75 -4.79 9.68 -8.38
N GLN A 76 -3.51 9.97 -8.64
CA GLN A 76 -3.09 11.29 -9.12
C GLN A 76 -3.64 11.60 -10.51
N LYS A 77 -3.80 10.59 -11.37
CA LYS A 77 -4.43 10.75 -12.68
C LYS A 77 -5.92 11.09 -12.54
N THR A 78 -6.66 10.36 -11.71
CA THR A 78 -8.09 10.65 -11.46
C THR A 78 -8.30 12.06 -10.92
N LEU A 79 -7.46 12.51 -9.98
CA LEU A 79 -7.50 13.88 -9.44
C LEU A 79 -7.27 14.97 -10.50
N LYS A 80 -6.44 14.69 -11.53
CA LYS A 80 -6.15 15.65 -12.60
C LYS A 80 -7.21 15.68 -13.68
N GLU A 81 -7.83 14.54 -13.97
CA GLU A 81 -8.77 14.38 -15.07
C GLU A 81 -10.22 14.72 -14.69
N ASN A 82 -10.55 14.78 -13.39
CA ASN A 82 -11.92 14.96 -12.93
C ASN A 82 -11.99 16.01 -11.82
N LYS A 83 -13.04 16.85 -11.87
CA LYS A 83 -13.34 17.81 -10.81
C LYS A 83 -13.87 17.09 -9.57
N ILE A 84 -13.34 17.41 -8.39
CA ILE A 84 -13.90 16.98 -7.10
C ILE A 84 -15.22 17.70 -6.88
N ILE A 85 -16.30 16.97 -6.62
CA ILE A 85 -17.62 17.55 -6.32
C ILE A 85 -17.96 17.48 -4.83
N LEU A 86 -17.41 16.50 -4.13
CA LEU A 86 -17.58 16.31 -2.69
C LEU A 86 -16.34 15.64 -2.13
N LEU A 87 -15.84 16.16 -1.02
CA LEU A 87 -14.92 15.46 -0.13
C LEU A 87 -15.65 15.31 1.20
N GLU A 88 -15.73 14.10 1.72
CA GLU A 88 -16.21 13.86 3.08
C GLU A 88 -15.13 13.15 3.88
N ILE A 89 -14.88 13.64 5.10
CA ILE A 89 -13.94 13.01 6.03
C ILE A 89 -14.61 12.94 7.39
N ASN A 90 -14.67 11.74 7.97
CA ASN A 90 -15.32 11.49 9.26
C ASN A 90 -16.76 12.02 9.34
N GLY A 91 -17.52 11.94 8.24
CA GLY A 91 -18.88 12.46 8.15
C GLY A 91 -18.99 13.99 7.97
N PHE A 92 -17.87 14.71 7.89
CA PHE A 92 -17.86 16.14 7.61
C PHE A 92 -17.67 16.41 6.11
N PRO A 93 -18.65 17.03 5.44
CA PRO A 93 -18.53 17.40 4.03
C PRO A 93 -17.73 18.69 3.87
N PHE A 94 -16.87 18.72 2.85
CA PHE A 94 -16.07 19.87 2.44
C PHE A 94 -16.69 20.49 1.19
N ALA A 95 -16.70 21.82 1.13
CA ALA A 95 -17.11 22.54 -0.07
C ALA A 95 -16.18 22.20 -1.25
N GLN A 96 -16.72 22.25 -2.47
CA GLN A 96 -15.98 21.94 -3.69
C GLN A 96 -14.72 22.80 -3.86
N GLU A 97 -14.83 24.10 -3.57
CA GLU A 97 -13.72 25.04 -3.59
C GLU A 97 -12.64 24.65 -2.58
N ASP A 98 -13.08 24.19 -1.40
CA ASP A 98 -12.14 23.79 -0.37
C ASP A 98 -11.38 22.52 -0.72
N ALA A 99 -12.06 21.57 -1.35
CA ALA A 99 -11.51 20.29 -1.77
C ALA A 99 -10.56 20.39 -2.97
N ALA A 100 -10.81 21.34 -3.88
CA ALA A 100 -10.03 21.49 -5.12
C ALA A 100 -8.54 21.77 -4.83
N ASP A 101 -8.25 22.61 -3.83
CA ASP A 101 -6.88 23.00 -3.51
C ASP A 101 -6.10 21.94 -2.70
N LEU A 102 -6.80 21.07 -1.97
CA LEU A 102 -6.21 20.14 -1.01
C LEU A 102 -5.27 19.11 -1.65
N PHE A 103 -5.59 18.68 -2.87
CA PHE A 103 -4.90 17.55 -3.53
C PHE A 103 -4.03 17.99 -4.71
N THR A 104 -3.63 19.27 -4.74
CA THR A 104 -2.81 19.85 -5.81
C THR A 104 -1.34 19.49 -5.70
N LYS A 105 -0.81 19.38 -4.47
CA LYS A 105 0.59 19.09 -4.20
C LYS A 105 0.71 18.05 -3.08
N PHE A 106 1.48 17.00 -3.35
CA PHE A 106 1.83 15.98 -2.37
C PHE A 106 3.32 16.08 -2.04
N GLU A 107 3.62 16.10 -0.76
CA GLU A 107 4.97 15.95 -0.20
C GLU A 107 5.23 14.47 0.13
N ASP A 108 6.50 14.10 0.24
CA ASP A 108 6.86 12.74 0.63
C ASP A 108 6.58 12.51 2.12
N ASP A 109 6.07 11.33 2.45
CA ASP A 109 5.78 10.91 3.82
C ASP A 109 7.03 10.33 4.49
N PRO A 110 7.55 10.93 5.58
CA PRO A 110 8.70 10.41 6.32
C PRO A 110 8.36 9.14 7.14
N GLY A 111 7.08 8.77 7.28
CA GLY A 111 6.62 7.46 7.76
C GLY A 111 6.80 7.19 9.26
N ARG A 112 7.14 8.19 10.07
CA ARG A 112 7.46 7.99 11.50
C ARG A 112 6.43 8.53 12.48
N PHE A 113 5.42 9.27 12.03
CA PHE A 113 4.62 10.12 12.92
C PHE A 113 3.14 10.14 12.53
N HIS A 114 2.38 9.16 13.03
CA HIS A 114 0.94 9.00 12.78
C HIS A 114 0.19 8.99 14.10
N CYS A 115 -0.82 9.84 14.25
CA CYS A 115 -1.58 9.97 15.49
C CYS A 115 -3.03 9.53 15.31
N GLU A 116 -3.85 10.37 14.67
CA GLU A 116 -5.26 10.10 14.44
C GLU A 116 -5.49 9.77 12.97
N SER A 117 -6.41 8.85 12.68
CA SER A 117 -6.82 8.56 11.31
C SER A 117 -8.33 8.69 11.14
N TYR A 118 -8.69 9.23 9.98
CA TYR A 118 -10.05 9.55 9.62
C TYR A 118 -10.37 8.93 8.27
N LEU A 119 -11.44 8.15 8.21
CA LEU A 119 -11.93 7.60 6.94
C LEU A 119 -12.73 8.67 6.19
N GLY A 120 -12.64 8.63 4.87
CA GLY A 120 -13.34 9.56 4.01
C GLY A 120 -13.49 9.06 2.59
N TYR A 121 -14.08 9.89 1.75
CA TYR A 121 -14.24 9.62 0.33
C TYR A 121 -14.17 10.91 -0.49
N ILE A 122 -13.57 10.80 -1.67
CA ILE A 122 -13.51 11.86 -2.67
C ILE A 122 -14.45 11.44 -3.79
N THR A 123 -15.52 12.19 -4.01
CA THR A 123 -16.46 11.97 -5.10
C THR A 123 -16.19 12.97 -6.21
N PHE A 124 -16.13 12.47 -7.44
CA PHE A 124 -15.82 13.21 -8.64
C PHE A 124 -17.05 13.43 -9.51
N GLU A 125 -16.96 14.37 -10.45
CA GLU A 125 -18.06 14.70 -11.37
C GLU A 125 -18.50 13.53 -12.28
N ASN A 126 -17.61 12.57 -12.51
CA ASN A 126 -17.89 11.35 -13.27
C ASN A 126 -18.62 10.27 -12.45
N ASN A 127 -19.10 10.60 -11.25
CA ASN A 127 -19.70 9.71 -10.25
C ASN A 127 -18.76 8.61 -9.72
N GLU A 128 -17.46 8.66 -10.02
CA GLU A 128 -16.47 7.84 -9.34
C GLU A 128 -16.27 8.37 -7.91
N SER A 129 -16.15 7.46 -6.95
CA SER A 129 -15.81 7.81 -5.57
C SER A 129 -14.59 7.01 -5.14
N ILE A 130 -13.59 7.70 -4.62
CA ILE A 130 -12.37 7.10 -4.11
C ILE A 130 -12.40 7.15 -2.58
N PRO A 131 -12.46 5.99 -1.90
CA PRO A 131 -12.30 5.95 -0.46
C PRO A 131 -10.84 6.28 -0.09
N ILE A 132 -10.69 7.11 0.93
CA ILE A 132 -9.40 7.57 1.46
C ILE A 132 -9.35 7.39 2.97
N GLU A 133 -8.14 7.32 3.49
CA GLU A 133 -7.85 7.54 4.90
C GLU A 133 -6.91 8.75 5.01
N VAL A 134 -7.25 9.64 5.93
CA VAL A 134 -6.50 10.86 6.24
C VAL A 134 -5.88 10.66 7.61
N ILE A 135 -4.55 10.57 7.66
CA ILE A 135 -3.81 10.32 8.89
C ILE A 135 -3.11 11.61 9.30
N GLN A 136 -3.39 12.12 10.49
CA GLN A 136 -2.73 13.32 10.99
C GLN A 136 -1.30 13.03 11.47
N HIS A 137 -0.40 13.96 11.15
CA HIS A 137 0.96 13.96 11.66
C HIS A 137 0.99 14.36 13.15
N CYS A 138 1.68 13.58 13.99
CA CYS A 138 1.68 13.79 15.44
C CYS A 138 2.28 15.13 15.91
N TYR A 139 3.29 15.62 15.20
CA TYR A 139 4.05 16.81 15.62
C TYR A 139 3.73 18.05 14.80
N GLU A 140 3.02 17.89 13.69
CA GLU A 140 2.79 18.98 12.74
C GLU A 140 1.29 19.05 12.48
N GLU A 141 0.60 19.95 13.20
CA GLU A 141 -0.87 19.96 13.28
C GLU A 141 -1.56 20.12 11.92
N ASN A 142 -0.91 20.77 10.96
CA ASN A 142 -1.45 21.03 9.64
C ASN A 142 -0.99 20.00 8.59
N LYS A 143 -0.27 18.94 8.97
CA LYS A 143 0.19 17.93 8.03
C LYS A 143 -0.64 16.66 8.12
N TYR A 144 -1.06 16.18 6.97
CA TYR A 144 -1.95 15.04 6.84
C TYR A 144 -1.48 14.12 5.73
N ILE A 145 -1.45 12.83 6.01
CA ILE A 145 -1.02 11.79 5.09
C ILE A 145 -2.26 11.19 4.45
N ILE A 146 -2.28 11.18 3.13
CA ILE A 146 -3.39 10.70 2.33
C ILE A 146 -3.09 9.27 1.88
N VAL A 147 -3.92 8.34 2.31
CA VAL A 147 -3.85 6.93 1.93
C VAL A 147 -5.06 6.61 1.07
N SER A 148 -4.81 6.08 -0.13
CA SER A 148 -5.88 5.55 -0.98
C SER A 148 -6.30 4.17 -0.51
N LYS A 149 -7.61 3.99 -0.34
CA LYS A 149 -8.28 2.72 -0.02
C LYS A 149 -9.05 2.15 -1.22
N LYS A 150 -8.85 2.72 -2.43
CA LYS A 150 -9.59 2.38 -3.66
C LYS A 150 -9.50 0.90 -4.03
N TYR A 151 -8.36 0.29 -3.73
CA TYR A 151 -8.04 -1.09 -4.04
C TYR A 151 -7.78 -1.87 -2.74
N ALA A 152 -7.64 -3.19 -2.83
CA ALA A 152 -7.36 -4.05 -1.67
C ALA A 152 -6.01 -3.78 -0.99
N ILE A 153 -5.17 -2.92 -1.56
CA ILE A 153 -3.86 -2.54 -1.03
C ILE A 153 -3.90 -1.06 -0.66
N ASP A 154 -3.79 -0.80 0.63
CA ASP A 154 -3.64 0.55 1.15
C ASP A 154 -2.35 1.18 0.63
N THR A 155 -2.48 2.35 0.00
CA THR A 155 -1.35 3.01 -0.66
C THR A 155 -1.29 4.47 -0.22
N THR A 156 -0.20 4.83 0.46
CA THR A 156 0.15 6.22 0.73
C THR A 156 0.39 6.97 -0.57
N ILE A 157 -0.44 7.97 -0.84
CA ILE A 157 -0.31 8.86 -1.99
C ILE A 157 0.78 9.89 -1.70
N GLY A 158 0.75 10.46 -0.50
CA GLY A 158 1.70 11.43 0.00
C GLY A 158 1.10 12.25 1.13
N MET A 159 1.82 13.26 1.55
CA MET A 159 1.43 14.18 2.60
C MET A 159 0.93 15.50 2.00
N ILE A 160 -0.05 16.12 2.64
CA ILE A 160 -0.55 17.44 2.30
C ILE A 160 -0.43 18.34 3.53
N THR A 161 -0.21 19.64 3.30
CA THR A 161 -0.20 20.65 4.35
C THR A 161 -1.44 21.50 4.20
N THR A 162 -2.34 21.47 5.19
CA THR A 162 -3.62 22.19 5.18
C THR A 162 -4.10 22.46 6.60
N SER A 163 -4.70 23.63 6.82
CA SER A 163 -5.43 23.93 8.06
C SER A 163 -6.90 23.50 8.00
N LYS A 164 -7.40 23.11 6.80
CA LYS A 164 -8.81 22.80 6.57
C LYS A 164 -9.27 21.55 7.33
N PHE A 165 -8.39 20.69 7.81
CA PHE A 165 -8.77 19.49 8.56
C PHE A 165 -8.75 19.68 10.09
N ASN A 166 -8.36 20.86 10.58
CA ASN A 166 -8.21 21.09 12.01
C ASN A 166 -9.53 20.99 12.79
N TYR A 167 -10.67 21.18 12.13
CA TYR A 167 -11.98 21.06 12.76
C TYR A 167 -12.49 19.62 12.88
N ILE A 168 -11.87 18.65 12.19
CA ILE A 168 -12.26 17.23 12.26
C ILE A 168 -11.97 16.64 13.66
N LYS A 169 -11.06 17.28 14.41
CA LYS A 169 -10.69 16.92 15.79
C LYS A 169 -11.78 17.13 16.85
N LYS A 170 -12.90 17.77 16.51
CA LYS A 170 -13.93 18.17 17.48
C LYS A 170 -14.98 17.10 17.72
#